data_AF-A0A3M3RHY2-F1
#
_entry.id   AF-A0A3M3RHY2-F1
#
_cell.length_a   1.000
_cell.length_b   1.000
_cell.length_c   1.000
_cell.angle_alpha   90.00
_cell.angle_beta   90.00
_cell.angle_gamma   90.00
#
_symmetry.space_group_name_H-M   'P 1'
#
loop_
_entity.id
_entity.type
_entity.pdbx_description
1 polymer ?
#
loop_
_entity_poly.entity_id
_entity_poly.type
_entity_poly.pdbx_seq_one_letter_code
_entity_poly.pdbx_strand_id
1 'polypeptide(L)'
;MRDANKRKLFDQPPQVVRRWFAIKAIRSSRPYIEGAIRYCLRIKLVIRERRRSAALTDALNATIENFKKSRSAIHFESLKIFFNLSLFFLLAEKDIQAVKIDALTHADEWKRNLSLRIILLVIHEWDMAKAAPANELKEAYKVAEISEDLIKEMNLAFRKINKAHARAKQLLSPARHATIAHRDADAMLQYEMIMKIDPLSTMEVASSFYEGADLFVKVLPKVMLEASSTHSLLKQLRGSTQ
;
A
#
# COMPACT_ATOMS: atom_id res chain seq x y z
N MET A 1 -22.83 -45.97 30.90
CA MET A 1 -23.71 -44.88 30.41
C MET A 1 -23.67 -43.76 31.44
N ARG A 2 -22.99 -42.64 31.16
CA ARG A 2 -22.98 -41.46 32.04
C ARG A 2 -23.95 -40.44 31.46
N ASP A 3 -25.17 -40.42 31.95
CA ASP A 3 -26.12 -39.35 31.69
C ASP A 3 -25.70 -38.11 32.49
N ALA A 4 -24.91 -37.25 31.83
CA ALA A 4 -24.66 -35.91 32.32
C ALA A 4 -25.96 -35.10 32.17
N ASN A 5 -26.72 -35.08 33.26
CA ASN A 5 -27.95 -34.33 33.43
C ASN A 5 -27.70 -32.84 33.14
N LYS A 6 -28.02 -32.39 31.91
CA LYS A 6 -27.91 -30.98 31.51
C LYS A 6 -28.97 -30.20 32.27
N ARG A 7 -28.63 -29.65 33.45
CA ARG A 7 -29.48 -28.69 34.18
C ARG A 7 -29.93 -27.58 33.21
N LYS A 8 -31.23 -27.30 33.14
CA LYS A 8 -31.75 -26.29 32.21
C LYS A 8 -31.19 -24.94 32.62
N LEU A 9 -30.93 -24.06 31.63
CA LEU A 9 -30.28 -22.76 31.86
C LEU A 9 -31.00 -21.91 32.93
N PHE A 10 -32.31 -22.07 33.07
CA PHE A 10 -33.15 -21.38 34.04
C PHE A 10 -33.08 -21.94 35.46
N ASP A 11 -32.48 -23.12 35.66
CA ASP A 11 -32.25 -23.72 36.98
C ASP A 11 -30.93 -23.25 37.61
N GLN A 12 -30.18 -22.39 36.91
CA GLN A 12 -28.90 -21.86 37.38
C GLN A 12 -29.06 -20.58 38.20
N PRO A 13 -28.06 -20.23 39.04
CA PRO A 13 -28.11 -19.00 39.83
C PRO A 13 -28.42 -17.77 38.97
N PRO A 14 -29.25 -16.82 39.44
CA PRO A 14 -29.69 -15.67 38.65
C PRO A 14 -28.54 -14.86 38.02
N GLN A 15 -27.38 -14.83 38.67
CA GLN A 15 -26.16 -14.18 38.18
C GLN A 15 -25.60 -14.83 36.91
N VAL A 16 -25.62 -16.17 36.82
CA VAL A 16 -25.13 -16.92 35.65
C VAL A 16 -26.06 -16.71 34.46
N VAL A 17 -27.38 -16.73 34.71
CA VAL A 17 -28.41 -16.46 33.70
C VAL A 17 -28.26 -15.05 33.13
N ARG A 18 -28.14 -14.02 34.00
CA ARG A 18 -27.91 -12.63 33.58
C ARG A 18 -26.64 -12.47 32.76
N ARG A 19 -25.52 -13.08 33.19
CA ARG A 19 -24.24 -13.03 32.45
C ARG A 19 -24.36 -13.68 31.08
N TRP A 20 -25.04 -14.82 30.98
CA TRP A 20 -25.27 -15.50 29.71
C TRP A 20 -26.12 -14.65 28.75
N PHE A 21 -27.22 -14.06 29.24
CA PHE A 21 -28.04 -13.15 28.43
C PHE A 21 -27.27 -11.90 28.00
N ALA A 22 -26.44 -11.33 28.88
CA ALA A 22 -25.58 -10.20 28.52
C ALA A 22 -24.58 -10.58 27.40
N ILE A 23 -23.89 -11.71 27.53
CA ILE A 23 -22.98 -12.22 26.49
C ILE A 23 -23.73 -12.49 25.18
N LYS A 24 -24.92 -13.09 25.26
CA LYS A 24 -25.74 -13.40 24.08
C LYS A 24 -26.26 -12.13 23.40
N ALA A 25 -26.73 -11.15 24.17
CA ALA A 25 -27.17 -9.86 23.68
C ALA A 25 -26.01 -9.11 22.99
N ILE A 26 -24.83 -9.07 23.62
CA ILE A 26 -23.62 -8.48 23.01
C ILE A 26 -23.25 -9.21 21.72
N ARG A 27 -23.24 -10.55 21.70
CA ARG A 27 -22.94 -11.33 20.49
C ARG A 27 -23.96 -11.07 19.37
N SER A 28 -25.24 -10.95 19.72
CA SER A 28 -26.31 -10.69 18.77
C SER A 28 -26.28 -9.26 18.24
N SER A 29 -25.91 -8.26 19.06
CA SER A 29 -25.88 -6.85 18.67
C SER A 29 -24.58 -6.45 17.98
N ARG A 30 -23.46 -7.14 18.27
CA ARG A 30 -22.14 -6.90 17.69
C ARG A 30 -22.13 -6.74 16.15
N PRO A 31 -22.71 -7.62 15.33
CA PRO A 31 -22.68 -7.45 13.87
C PRO A 31 -23.38 -6.16 13.41
N TYR A 32 -24.45 -5.76 14.08
CA TYR A 32 -25.17 -4.52 13.77
C TYR A 32 -24.37 -3.28 14.18
N ILE A 33 -23.75 -3.31 15.37
CA ILE A 33 -22.89 -2.22 15.86
C ILE A 33 -21.68 -2.06 14.94
N GLU A 34 -20.99 -3.15 14.60
CA GLU A 34 -19.85 -3.12 13.69
C GLU A 34 -20.26 -2.63 12.29
N GLY A 35 -21.42 -3.07 11.78
CA GLY A 35 -21.96 -2.58 10.51
C GLY A 35 -22.24 -1.08 10.51
N ALA A 36 -22.87 -0.56 11.57
CA ALA A 36 -23.15 0.86 11.72
C ALA A 36 -21.86 1.70 11.82
N ILE A 37 -20.89 1.24 12.63
CA ILE A 37 -19.57 1.88 12.74
C ILE A 37 -18.88 1.93 11.37
N ARG A 38 -18.85 0.82 10.63
CA ARG A 38 -18.26 0.75 9.28
C ARG A 38 -18.93 1.73 8.33
N TYR A 39 -20.26 1.80 8.33
CA TYR A 39 -21.01 2.72 7.49
C TYR A 39 -20.67 4.19 7.78
N CYS A 40 -20.69 4.60 9.05
CA CYS A 40 -20.32 5.95 9.47
C CYS A 40 -18.86 6.28 9.10
N LEU A 41 -17.94 5.34 9.34
CA LEU A 41 -16.53 5.49 8.96
C LEU A 41 -16.36 5.63 7.45
N ARG A 42 -17.09 4.85 6.65
CA ARG A 42 -17.03 4.92 5.18
C ARG A 42 -17.36 6.32 4.70
N ILE A 43 -18.47 6.90 5.16
CA ILE A 43 -18.88 8.26 4.76
C ILE A 43 -17.77 9.27 5.09
N LYS A 44 -17.27 9.22 6.33
CA LYS A 44 -16.21 10.12 6.80
C LYS A 44 -14.93 9.98 5.96
N LEU A 45 -14.51 8.75 5.67
CA LEU A 45 -13.31 8.46 4.90
C LEU A 45 -13.47 8.89 3.43
N VAL A 46 -14.59 8.58 2.78
CA VAL A 46 -14.86 8.98 1.40
C VAL A 46 -14.74 10.51 1.25
N ILE A 47 -15.33 11.27 2.17
CA ILE A 47 -15.27 12.74 2.11
C ILE A 47 -13.83 13.23 2.29
N ARG A 48 -13.10 12.71 3.29
CA ARG A 48 -11.71 13.09 3.57
C ARG A 48 -10.78 12.77 2.39
N GLU A 49 -10.99 11.62 1.76
CA GLU A 49 -10.11 11.10 0.71
C GLU A 49 -10.33 11.73 -0.66
N ARG A 50 -11.44 12.44 -0.89
CA ARG A 50 -11.65 13.19 -2.15
C ARG A 50 -10.51 14.17 -2.44
N ARG A 51 -10.08 14.94 -1.44
CA ARG A 51 -8.99 15.92 -1.60
C ARG A 51 -7.66 15.23 -1.94
N ARG A 52 -7.36 14.12 -1.24
CA ARG A 52 -6.13 13.35 -1.48
C ARG A 52 -6.14 12.67 -2.84
N SER A 53 -7.28 12.12 -3.26
CA SER A 53 -7.45 11.53 -4.59
C SER A 53 -7.30 12.56 -5.71
N ALA A 54 -7.81 13.79 -5.52
CA ALA A 54 -7.61 14.88 -6.47
C ALA A 54 -6.11 15.23 -6.57
N ALA A 55 -5.46 15.52 -5.44
CA ALA A 55 -4.03 15.86 -5.41
C ALA A 55 -3.14 14.77 -6.02
N LEU A 56 -3.45 13.49 -5.77
CA LEU A 56 -2.74 12.36 -6.37
C LEU A 56 -2.93 12.30 -7.89
N THR A 57 -4.14 12.57 -8.37
CA THR A 57 -4.45 12.58 -9.81
C THR A 57 -3.72 13.75 -10.50
N ASP A 58 -3.70 14.92 -9.87
CA ASP A 58 -2.98 16.08 -10.38
C ASP A 58 -1.47 15.82 -10.42
N ALA A 59 -0.91 15.24 -9.35
CA ALA A 59 0.50 14.85 -9.29
C ALA A 59 0.86 13.83 -10.38
N LEU A 60 0.01 12.82 -10.60
CA LEU A 60 0.20 11.83 -11.66
C LEU A 60 0.17 12.48 -13.05
N ASN A 61 -0.83 13.31 -13.33
CA ASN A 61 -0.95 14.00 -14.61
C ASN A 61 0.24 14.93 -14.88
N ALA A 62 0.64 15.73 -13.90
CA ALA A 62 1.81 16.61 -14.00
C ALA A 62 3.10 15.81 -14.21
N THR A 63 3.26 14.67 -13.53
CA THR A 63 4.42 13.79 -13.71
C THR A 63 4.44 13.18 -15.12
N ILE A 64 3.29 12.72 -15.63
CA ILE A 64 3.16 12.17 -16.99
C ILE A 64 3.51 13.22 -18.04
N GLU A 65 2.99 14.43 -17.90
CA GLU A 65 3.25 15.52 -18.85
C GLU A 65 4.75 15.86 -18.90
N ASN A 66 5.37 16.03 -17.73
CA ASN A 66 6.80 16.35 -17.64
C ASN A 66 7.68 15.18 -18.09
N PHE A 67 7.30 13.93 -17.80
CA PHE A 67 8.03 12.75 -18.28
C PHE A 67 7.98 12.62 -19.80
N LYS A 68 6.84 12.93 -20.43
CA LYS A 68 6.74 12.95 -21.90
C LYS A 68 7.66 14.00 -22.52
N LYS A 69 7.74 15.19 -21.91
CA LYS A 69 8.66 16.27 -22.33
C LYS A 69 10.13 15.88 -22.14
N SER A 70 10.48 15.22 -21.04
CA SER A 70 11.87 14.77 -20.81
C SER A 70 12.25 13.60 -21.73
N ARG A 71 11.30 12.74 -22.09
CA ARG A 71 11.53 11.60 -23.00
C ARG A 71 11.91 12.03 -24.40
N SER A 72 11.35 13.15 -24.90
CA SER A 72 11.71 13.70 -26.21
C SER A 72 13.12 14.28 -26.29
N ALA A 73 13.79 14.50 -25.15
CA ALA A 73 15.15 14.99 -25.09
C ALA A 73 16.14 13.85 -24.78
N ILE A 74 17.07 13.60 -25.70
CA ILE A 74 18.07 12.52 -25.57
C ILE A 74 19.01 12.78 -24.38
N HIS A 75 19.28 14.05 -24.08
CA HIS A 75 20.33 14.47 -23.15
C HIS A 75 19.95 14.42 -21.65
N PHE A 76 18.70 14.12 -21.30
CA PHE A 76 18.19 14.19 -19.91
C PHE A 76 17.81 12.82 -19.33
N GLU A 77 18.71 11.84 -19.45
CA GLU A 77 18.45 10.46 -19.00
C GLU A 77 18.24 10.36 -17.48
N SER A 78 19.00 11.13 -16.69
CA SER A 78 18.85 11.17 -15.23
C SER A 78 17.45 11.63 -14.80
N LEU A 79 16.89 12.64 -15.49
CA LEU A 79 15.52 13.09 -15.24
C LEU A 79 14.50 12.02 -15.60
N LYS A 80 14.70 11.26 -16.69
CA LYS A 80 13.80 10.15 -17.05
C LYS A 80 13.75 9.10 -15.94
N ILE A 81 14.89 8.77 -15.32
CA ILE A 81 14.94 7.83 -14.20
C ILE A 81 14.12 8.37 -13.01
N PHE A 82 14.30 9.63 -12.61
CA PHE A 82 13.55 10.20 -11.50
C PHE A 82 12.04 10.33 -11.77
N PHE A 83 11.65 10.67 -13.00
CA PHE A 83 10.25 10.68 -13.40
C PHE A 83 9.65 9.27 -13.45
N ASN A 84 10.38 8.27 -13.96
CA ASN A 84 9.93 6.88 -13.95
C ASN A 84 9.70 6.39 -12.52
N LEU A 85 10.63 6.72 -11.62
CA LEU A 85 10.53 6.42 -10.20
C LEU A 85 9.29 7.07 -9.55
N SER A 86 9.03 8.35 -9.88
CA SER A 86 7.83 9.06 -9.44
C SER A 86 6.56 8.38 -9.94
N LEU A 87 6.48 8.07 -11.24
CA LEU A 87 5.32 7.39 -11.83
C LEU A 87 5.09 6.01 -11.22
N PHE A 88 6.15 5.23 -11.03
CA PHE A 88 6.08 3.91 -10.42
C PHE A 88 5.46 3.97 -9.02
N PHE A 89 5.85 4.97 -8.22
CA PHE A 89 5.27 5.21 -6.91
C PHE A 89 3.81 5.71 -6.98
N LEU A 90 3.51 6.70 -7.82
CA LEU A 90 2.19 7.30 -7.93
C LEU A 90 1.14 6.30 -8.43
N LEU A 91 1.51 5.39 -9.33
CA LEU A 91 0.64 4.30 -9.78
C LEU A 91 0.30 3.34 -8.64
N ALA A 92 1.30 2.89 -7.88
CA ALA A 92 1.07 2.03 -6.72
C ALA A 92 0.20 2.71 -5.64
N GLU A 93 0.42 4.00 -5.38
CA GLU A 93 -0.44 4.76 -4.47
C GLU A 93 -1.87 4.85 -5.02
N LYS A 94 -2.06 5.03 -6.34
CA LYS A 94 -3.38 5.07 -6.97
C LYS A 94 -4.14 3.75 -6.81
N ASP A 95 -3.46 2.63 -6.96
CA ASP A 95 -4.05 1.29 -6.77
C ASP A 95 -4.49 1.08 -5.31
N ILE A 96 -3.65 1.43 -4.33
CA ILE A 96 -4.01 1.34 -2.91
C ILE A 96 -5.19 2.27 -2.59
N GLN A 97 -5.19 3.48 -3.14
CA GLN A 97 -6.26 4.46 -2.93
C GLN A 97 -7.62 3.98 -3.46
N ALA A 98 -7.63 3.22 -4.55
CA ALA A 98 -8.84 2.65 -5.12
C ALA A 98 -9.52 1.64 -4.19
N VAL A 99 -8.75 0.92 -3.37
CA VAL A 99 -9.27 -0.21 -2.57
C VAL A 99 -9.27 0.02 -1.06
N LYS A 100 -8.53 1.00 -0.54
CA LYS A 100 -8.35 1.18 0.92
C LYS A 100 -9.63 1.43 1.70
N ILE A 101 -10.60 2.15 1.12
CA ILE A 101 -11.86 2.43 1.81
C ILE A 101 -12.66 1.13 1.93
N ASP A 102 -12.63 0.30 0.89
CA ASP A 102 -13.29 -1.01 0.91
C ASP A 102 -12.58 -1.97 1.87
N ALA A 103 -11.25 -2.00 1.88
CA ALA A 103 -10.47 -2.79 2.83
C ALA A 103 -10.86 -2.51 4.29
N LEU A 104 -11.11 -1.24 4.64
CA LEU A 104 -11.41 -0.84 6.02
C LEU A 104 -12.89 -0.91 6.38
N THR A 105 -13.79 -0.64 5.44
CA THR A 105 -15.19 -0.29 5.77
C THR A 105 -16.25 -1.04 4.99
N HIS A 106 -15.89 -1.86 3.99
CA HIS A 106 -16.90 -2.57 3.22
C HIS A 106 -17.73 -3.51 4.12
N ALA A 107 -19.04 -3.62 3.89
CA ALA A 107 -19.93 -4.44 4.73
C ALA A 107 -19.68 -5.95 4.53
N ASP A 108 -19.52 -6.37 3.29
CA ASP A 108 -19.13 -7.72 2.90
C ASP A 108 -17.65 -7.99 3.23
N GLU A 109 -17.42 -9.10 3.94
CA GLU A 109 -16.10 -9.58 4.36
C GLU A 109 -15.23 -9.99 3.17
N TRP A 110 -15.81 -10.65 2.18
CA TRP A 110 -15.09 -11.06 0.98
C TRP A 110 -14.42 -9.86 0.32
N LYS A 111 -15.19 -8.79 0.10
CA LYS A 111 -14.67 -7.55 -0.49
C LYS A 111 -13.61 -6.87 0.37
N ARG A 112 -13.77 -6.83 1.71
CA ARG A 112 -12.72 -6.28 2.59
C ARG A 112 -11.42 -7.06 2.42
N ASN A 113 -11.50 -8.39 2.50
CA ASN A 113 -10.35 -9.27 2.43
C ASN A 113 -9.68 -9.24 1.06
N LEU A 114 -10.47 -9.17 -0.01
CA LEU A 114 -9.96 -8.98 -1.37
C LEU A 114 -9.22 -7.65 -1.50
N SER A 115 -9.78 -6.56 -0.97
CA SER A 115 -9.12 -5.25 -0.98
C SER A 115 -7.83 -5.23 -0.16
N LEU A 116 -7.82 -5.85 1.03
CA LEU A 116 -6.60 -6.04 1.84
C LEU A 116 -5.52 -6.79 1.06
N ARG A 117 -5.92 -7.84 0.35
CA ARG A 117 -5.03 -8.63 -0.49
C ARG A 117 -4.42 -7.78 -1.60
N ILE A 118 -5.22 -6.97 -2.29
CA ILE A 118 -4.74 -6.05 -3.32
C ILE A 118 -3.68 -5.10 -2.75
N ILE A 119 -3.91 -4.51 -1.58
CA ILE A 119 -2.92 -3.63 -0.93
C ILE A 119 -1.60 -4.38 -0.69
N LEU A 120 -1.68 -5.59 -0.14
CA LEU A 120 -0.51 -6.42 0.16
C LEU A 120 0.26 -6.79 -1.12
N LEU A 121 -0.44 -7.09 -2.20
CA LEU A 121 0.13 -7.40 -3.51
C LEU A 121 0.79 -6.18 -4.14
N VAL A 122 0.18 -5.01 -4.05
CA VAL A 122 0.78 -3.77 -4.54
C VAL A 122 2.10 -3.54 -3.80
N ILE A 123 2.14 -3.66 -2.47
CA ILE A 123 3.38 -3.51 -1.68
C ILE A 123 4.42 -4.58 -2.03
N HIS A 124 3.99 -5.81 -2.29
CA HIS A 124 4.88 -6.89 -2.71
C HIS A 124 5.43 -6.74 -4.13
N GLU A 125 4.65 -6.22 -5.07
CA GLU A 125 5.12 -6.02 -6.44
C GLU A 125 5.85 -4.68 -6.62
N TRP A 126 5.70 -3.77 -5.65
CA TRP A 126 6.49 -2.55 -5.52
C TRP A 126 7.94 -2.91 -5.19
N ASP A 127 8.70 -3.15 -6.24
CA ASP A 127 10.14 -3.41 -6.18
C ASP A 127 10.85 -2.29 -6.96
N MET A 128 11.49 -1.38 -6.22
CA MET A 128 12.16 -0.23 -6.83
C MET A 128 13.34 -0.61 -7.70
N ALA A 129 13.93 -1.79 -7.51
CA ALA A 129 14.98 -2.25 -8.41
C ALA A 129 14.47 -2.46 -9.85
N LYS A 130 13.16 -2.66 -10.04
CA LYS A 130 12.52 -2.73 -11.36
C LYS A 130 12.37 -1.34 -12.00
N ALA A 131 12.14 -0.30 -11.21
CA ALA A 131 11.87 1.05 -11.69
C ALA A 131 13.14 1.89 -11.88
N ALA A 132 14.13 1.68 -11.03
CA ALA A 132 15.43 2.33 -11.09
C ALA A 132 16.49 1.35 -10.56
N PRO A 133 17.14 0.56 -11.43
CA PRO A 133 18.26 -0.30 -11.05
C PRO A 133 19.32 0.50 -10.29
N ALA A 134 19.91 -0.10 -9.25
CA ALA A 134 20.80 0.62 -8.34
C ALA A 134 21.98 1.32 -9.03
N ASN A 135 22.54 0.68 -10.08
CA ASN A 135 23.63 1.26 -10.87
C ASN A 135 23.18 2.48 -11.66
N GLU A 136 22.04 2.39 -12.34
CA GLU A 136 21.46 3.50 -13.10
C GLU A 136 21.07 4.66 -12.19
N LEU A 137 20.49 4.37 -11.03
CA LEU A 137 20.12 5.39 -10.06
C LEU A 137 21.34 6.10 -9.46
N LYS A 138 22.41 5.36 -9.19
CA LYS A 138 23.68 5.93 -8.70
C LYS A 138 24.33 6.84 -9.74
N GLU A 139 24.35 6.41 -11.01
CA GLU A 139 24.84 7.25 -12.09
C GLU A 139 23.94 8.47 -12.30
N ALA A 140 22.60 8.32 -12.19
CA ALA A 140 21.68 9.44 -12.26
C ALA A 140 21.96 10.49 -11.18
N TYR A 141 22.22 10.08 -9.94
CA TYR A 141 22.62 11.00 -8.87
C TYR A 141 23.92 11.73 -9.18
N LYS A 142 24.92 11.02 -9.69
CA LYS A 142 26.23 11.58 -10.01
C LYS A 142 26.16 12.58 -11.17
N VAL A 143 25.46 12.22 -12.24
CA VAL A 143 25.30 13.05 -13.44
C VAL A 143 24.48 14.29 -13.12
N ALA A 144 23.41 14.14 -12.33
CA ALA A 144 22.56 15.25 -11.92
C ALA A 144 23.13 16.07 -10.74
N GLU A 145 24.29 15.70 -10.20
CA GLU A 145 24.95 16.32 -9.04
C GLU A 145 24.04 16.48 -7.82
N ILE A 146 23.28 15.42 -7.52
CA ILE A 146 22.40 15.42 -6.36
C ILE A 146 23.26 15.45 -5.09
N SER A 147 22.88 16.32 -4.15
CA SER A 147 23.57 16.47 -2.89
C SER A 147 23.61 15.16 -2.09
N GLU A 148 24.74 14.89 -1.43
CA GLU A 148 24.91 13.64 -0.66
C GLU A 148 23.85 13.47 0.43
N ASP A 149 23.38 14.57 1.01
CA ASP A 149 22.35 14.55 2.05
C ASP A 149 21.00 14.09 1.49
N LEU A 150 20.58 14.58 0.31
CA LEU A 150 19.38 14.08 -0.34
C LEU A 150 19.52 12.62 -0.77
N ILE A 151 20.70 12.19 -1.22
CA ILE A 151 20.97 10.78 -1.52
C ILE A 151 20.82 9.91 -0.25
N LYS A 152 21.34 10.35 0.90
CA LYS A 152 21.19 9.65 2.18
C LYS A 152 19.74 9.56 2.61
N GLU A 153 18.98 10.66 2.49
CA GLU A 153 17.54 10.69 2.80
C GLU A 153 16.75 9.74 1.88
N MET A 154 17.05 9.75 0.59
CA MET A 154 16.41 8.87 -0.40
C MET A 154 16.71 7.39 -0.11
N ASN A 155 17.97 7.05 0.20
CA ASN A 155 18.37 5.71 0.59
C ASN A 155 17.72 5.26 1.91
N LEU A 156 17.47 6.17 2.85
CA LEU A 156 16.69 5.87 4.06
C LEU A 156 15.24 5.54 3.71
N ALA A 157 14.61 6.31 2.82
CA ALA A 157 13.26 6.03 2.35
C ALA A 157 13.19 4.64 1.70
N PHE A 158 14.09 4.33 0.76
CA PHE A 158 14.12 3.00 0.12
C PHE A 158 14.33 1.86 1.11
N ARG A 159 15.23 2.00 2.08
CA ARG A 159 15.44 0.96 3.11
C ARG A 159 14.16 0.66 3.90
N LYS A 160 13.41 1.69 4.28
CA LYS A 160 12.12 1.51 4.98
C LYS A 160 11.10 0.81 4.10
N ILE A 161 10.99 1.22 2.84
CA ILE A 161 10.00 0.62 1.94
C ILE A 161 10.38 -0.83 1.59
N ASN A 162 11.66 -1.11 1.34
CA ASN A 162 12.16 -2.47 1.09
C ASN A 162 11.90 -3.42 2.28
N LYS A 163 11.94 -2.90 3.51
CA LYS A 163 11.56 -3.68 4.70
C LYS A 163 10.08 -4.07 4.68
N ALA A 164 9.19 -3.15 4.27
CA ALA A 164 7.77 -3.44 4.12
C ALA A 164 7.51 -4.43 2.98
N HIS A 165 8.18 -4.25 1.83
CA HIS A 165 8.16 -5.18 0.70
C HIS A 165 8.58 -6.60 1.11
N ALA A 166 9.68 -6.75 1.86
CA ALA A 166 10.14 -8.05 2.35
C ALA A 166 9.10 -8.73 3.26
N ARG A 167 8.42 -7.97 4.13
CA ARG A 167 7.32 -8.49 4.96
C ARG A 167 6.11 -8.87 4.13
N ALA A 168 5.72 -8.05 3.15
CA ALA A 168 4.64 -8.36 2.23
C ALA A 168 4.91 -9.68 1.47
N LYS A 169 6.16 -9.87 1.03
CA LYS A 169 6.61 -11.12 0.40
C LYS A 169 6.48 -12.34 1.33
N GLN A 170 6.83 -12.21 2.60
CA GLN A 170 6.66 -13.29 3.57
C GLN A 170 5.18 -13.66 3.76
N LEU A 171 4.31 -12.66 3.91
CA LEU A 171 2.86 -12.88 4.05
C LEU A 171 2.23 -13.47 2.79
N LEU A 172 2.77 -13.15 1.60
CA LEU A 172 2.28 -13.66 0.30
C LEU A 172 3.00 -14.89 -0.21
N SER A 173 4.08 -15.35 0.42
CA SER A 173 4.87 -16.51 -0.01
C SER A 173 4.04 -17.79 -0.20
N PRO A 174 3.01 -18.07 0.62
CA PRO A 174 2.09 -19.19 0.38
C PRO A 174 1.07 -18.94 -0.75
N ALA A 175 0.91 -17.69 -1.21
CA ALA A 175 -0.30 -17.19 -1.85
C ALA A 175 -0.15 -16.55 -3.24
N ARG A 176 1.09 -16.40 -3.75
CA ARG A 176 1.39 -15.67 -5.00
C ARG A 176 0.76 -16.28 -6.26
N HIS A 177 0.46 -17.57 -6.24
CA HIS A 177 -0.10 -18.31 -7.39
C HIS A 177 -1.63 -18.33 -7.38
N ALA A 178 -2.26 -17.90 -6.29
CA ALA A 178 -3.72 -17.92 -6.10
C ALA A 178 -4.36 -16.52 -6.17
N THR A 179 -3.60 -15.54 -6.65
CA THR A 179 -3.84 -14.09 -6.54
C THR A 179 -5.08 -13.60 -7.27
N ILE A 180 -5.42 -14.30 -8.34
CA ILE A 180 -6.60 -14.08 -9.17
C ILE A 180 -7.29 -15.44 -9.25
N ALA A 181 -8.63 -15.43 -9.22
CA ALA A 181 -9.40 -16.64 -9.49
C ALA A 181 -8.82 -17.35 -10.73
N HIS A 182 -8.68 -18.67 -10.68
CA HIS A 182 -8.21 -19.51 -11.79
C HIS A 182 -6.70 -19.44 -12.12
N ARG A 183 -5.88 -18.78 -11.29
CA ARG A 183 -4.41 -18.83 -11.45
C ARG A 183 -3.80 -20.09 -10.82
N ASP A 184 -4.44 -20.63 -9.78
CA ASP A 184 -4.11 -21.92 -9.18
C ASP A 184 -5.14 -22.98 -9.62
N ALA A 185 -4.74 -24.25 -9.69
CA ALA A 185 -5.65 -25.35 -10.02
C ALA A 185 -6.62 -25.64 -8.86
N ASP A 186 -6.22 -25.36 -7.62
CA ASP A 186 -7.04 -25.53 -6.43
C ASP A 186 -7.85 -24.26 -6.14
N ALA A 187 -9.15 -24.31 -6.46
CA ALA A 187 -10.10 -23.23 -6.18
C ALA A 187 -10.41 -23.07 -4.68
N MET A 188 -10.34 -24.15 -3.90
CA MET A 188 -10.60 -24.10 -2.45
C MET A 188 -9.45 -23.36 -1.75
N LEU A 189 -8.22 -23.67 -2.13
CA LEU A 189 -7.02 -22.99 -1.66
C LEU A 189 -7.07 -21.48 -1.93
N GLN A 190 -7.58 -21.05 -3.08
CA GLN A 190 -7.80 -19.63 -3.41
C GLN A 190 -8.85 -18.95 -2.51
N TYR A 191 -9.98 -19.63 -2.29
CA TYR A 191 -11.03 -19.15 -1.39
C TYR A 191 -10.48 -18.97 0.04
N GLU A 192 -9.79 -19.98 0.56
CA GLU A 192 -9.23 -19.95 1.90
C GLU A 192 -8.22 -18.83 2.08
N MET A 193 -7.37 -18.57 1.07
CA MET A 193 -6.41 -17.46 1.14
C MET A 193 -7.05 -16.08 1.23
N ILE A 194 -8.17 -15.87 0.55
CA ILE A 194 -8.91 -14.62 0.66
C ILE A 194 -9.56 -14.56 2.03
N MET A 195 -10.25 -15.61 2.47
CA MET A 195 -11.00 -15.59 3.73
C MET A 195 -10.11 -15.58 4.97
N LYS A 196 -8.91 -16.16 4.91
CA LYS A 196 -7.97 -16.25 6.03
C LYS A 196 -6.90 -15.15 6.02
N ILE A 197 -7.04 -14.12 5.17
CA ILE A 197 -6.11 -12.98 5.22
C ILE A 197 -6.20 -12.34 6.62
N ASP A 198 -5.07 -12.11 7.25
CA ASP A 198 -5.04 -11.43 8.55
C ASP A 198 -5.08 -9.91 8.32
N PRO A 199 -6.19 -9.22 8.69
CA PRO A 199 -6.30 -7.79 8.50
C PRO A 199 -5.27 -7.00 9.31
N LEU A 200 -4.90 -7.49 10.50
CA LEU A 200 -3.97 -6.79 11.39
C LEU A 200 -2.57 -6.82 10.82
N SER A 201 -2.03 -8.00 10.52
CA SER A 201 -0.71 -8.12 9.87
C SER A 201 -0.64 -7.37 8.54
N THR A 202 -1.72 -7.40 7.74
CA THR A 202 -1.77 -6.65 6.48
C THR A 202 -1.70 -5.14 6.70
N MET A 203 -2.43 -4.63 7.69
CA MET A 203 -2.41 -3.20 8.05
C MET A 203 -1.07 -2.77 8.64
N GLU A 204 -0.39 -3.63 9.40
CA GLU A 204 0.97 -3.37 9.90
C GLU A 204 1.98 -3.23 8.76
N VAL A 205 1.90 -4.11 7.75
CA VAL A 205 2.73 -4.01 6.55
C VAL A 205 2.43 -2.73 5.77
N ALA A 206 1.14 -2.39 5.58
CA ALA A 206 0.74 -1.15 4.93
C ALA A 206 1.23 0.10 5.69
N SER A 207 1.12 0.10 7.02
CA SER A 207 1.65 1.19 7.86
C SER A 207 3.16 1.33 7.70
N SER A 208 3.90 0.22 7.78
CA SER A 208 5.35 0.20 7.59
C SER A 208 5.77 0.67 6.18
N PHE A 209 4.98 0.37 5.15
CA PHE A 209 5.19 0.89 3.80
C PHE A 209 5.02 2.41 3.79
N TYR A 210 3.93 2.92 4.38
CA TYR A 210 3.64 4.35 4.42
C TYR A 210 4.64 5.18 5.24
N GLU A 211 5.28 4.61 6.26
CA GLU A 211 6.40 5.25 6.96
C GLU A 211 7.62 5.52 6.05
N GLY A 212 7.86 4.63 5.08
CA GLY A 212 8.89 4.83 4.07
C GLY A 212 8.42 5.74 2.94
N ALA A 213 7.17 5.57 2.52
CA ALA A 213 6.54 6.38 1.48
C ALA A 213 6.48 7.87 1.86
N ASP A 214 6.18 8.19 3.13
CA ASP A 214 6.16 9.57 3.63
C ASP A 214 7.53 10.26 3.51
N LEU A 215 8.62 9.52 3.76
CA LEU A 215 9.97 10.04 3.51
C LEU A 215 10.21 10.22 2.00
N PHE A 216 9.83 9.22 1.21
CA PHE A 216 10.04 9.24 -0.24
C PHE A 216 9.37 10.45 -0.90
N VAL A 217 8.10 10.74 -0.60
CA VAL A 217 7.36 11.88 -1.18
C VAL A 217 7.88 13.24 -0.71
N LYS A 218 8.61 13.31 0.41
CA LYS A 218 9.27 14.54 0.89
C LYS A 218 10.60 14.79 0.19
N VAL A 219 11.33 13.73 -0.16
CA VAL A 219 12.70 13.81 -0.70
C VAL A 219 12.69 13.85 -2.22
N LEU A 220 11.87 13.03 -2.89
CA LEU A 220 11.85 12.93 -4.35
C LEU A 220 11.65 14.27 -5.06
N PRO A 221 10.69 15.14 -4.65
CA PRO A 221 10.53 16.43 -5.30
C PRO A 221 11.80 17.30 -5.19
N LYS A 222 12.52 17.23 -4.07
CA LYS A 222 13.78 17.97 -3.88
C LYS A 222 14.87 17.46 -4.82
N VAL A 223 15.02 16.14 -4.93
CA VAL A 223 15.95 15.51 -5.87
C VAL A 223 15.63 15.93 -7.30
N MET A 224 14.35 15.93 -7.68
CA MET A 224 13.91 16.34 -9.01
C MET A 224 14.17 17.83 -9.27
N LEU A 225 14.04 18.69 -8.25
CA LEU A 225 14.37 20.11 -8.35
C LEU A 225 15.87 20.34 -8.55
N GLU A 226 16.74 19.66 -7.80
CA GLU A 226 18.20 19.72 -8.00
C GLU A 226 18.59 19.23 -9.39
N ALA A 227 18.02 18.09 -9.82
CA ALA A 227 18.24 17.51 -11.15
C ALA A 227 17.76 18.42 -12.30
N SER A 228 16.80 19.31 -12.02
CA SER A 228 16.23 20.25 -12.99
C SER A 228 16.85 21.65 -12.88
N SER A 229 17.85 21.85 -12.03
CA SER A 229 18.56 23.12 -11.91
C SER A 229 19.33 23.43 -13.20
N THR A 230 19.49 24.71 -13.53
CA THR A 230 20.20 25.13 -14.75
C THR A 230 21.62 24.57 -14.80
N HIS A 231 22.29 24.50 -13.65
CA HIS A 231 23.62 23.91 -13.52
C HIS A 231 23.61 22.42 -13.88
N SER A 232 22.71 21.65 -13.27
CA SER A 232 22.59 20.21 -13.50
C SER A 232 22.19 19.89 -14.95
N LEU A 233 21.26 20.65 -15.53
CA LEU A 233 20.83 20.49 -16.93
C LEU A 233 21.97 20.75 -17.92
N LEU A 234 22.77 21.80 -17.70
CA LEU A 234 23.94 22.10 -18.54
C LEU A 234 24.98 20.99 -18.47
N LYS A 235 25.16 20.39 -17.29
CA LYS A 235 26.10 19.29 -17.11
C LYS A 235 25.60 17.99 -17.75
N GLN A 236 24.31 17.67 -17.61
CA GLN A 236 23.66 16.55 -18.31
C GLN A 236 23.83 16.67 -19.84
N LEU A 237 23.64 17.87 -20.40
CA LEU A 237 23.89 18.16 -21.81
C LEU A 237 25.36 17.86 -22.22
N ARG A 238 26.33 18.32 -21.43
CA ARG A 238 27.77 18.08 -21.71
C ARG A 238 28.20 16.63 -21.50
N GLY A 239 27.59 15.92 -20.55
CA GLY A 239 27.90 14.51 -20.27
C GLY A 239 27.34 13.55 -21.32
N SER A 240 26.31 13.96 -22.06
CA SER A 240 25.70 13.17 -23.14
C SER A 240 26.37 13.33 -24.51
N THR A 241 27.43 14.13 -24.60
CA THR A 241 28.21 14.39 -25.83
C THR A 241 29.59 13.70 -25.84
N GLN A 242 29.85 12.83 -24.87
CA GLN A 242 30.98 11.88 -24.84
C GLN A 242 30.46 10.46 -25.06
#